data_AF-A0A7Y3EPV5-F1
#
_entry.id   AF-A0A7Y3EPV5-F1
#
_cell.length_a   1.000
_cell.length_b   1.000
_cell.length_c   1.000
_cell.angle_alpha   90.00
_cell.angle_beta   90.00
_cell.angle_gamma   90.00
#
_symmetry.space_group_name_H-M   'P 1'
#
loop_
_entity.id
_entity.type
_entity.pdbx_description
1 polymer ?
#
loop_
_entity_poly.entity_id
_entity_poly.type
_entity_poly.pdbx_seq_one_letter_code
_entity_poly.pdbx_strand_id
1 'polypeptide(L)' 'MMLSVWDHKAGETLRIDLWTKDMPVDEMKIFFHQTLVGMANTFNRATQDEKMTETMKDFCDYFAEKLNLKSN' A
#
# COMPACT_ATOMS: atom_id res chain seq x y z
N MET A 1 -5.08 9.25 -2.13
CA MET A 1 -3.86 9.21 -2.99
C MET A 1 -2.68 9.62 -2.13
N MET A 2 -1.50 9.05 -2.33
CA MET A 2 -0.31 9.35 -1.51
C MET A 2 0.83 9.66 -2.46
N LEU A 3 1.53 10.77 -2.23
CA LEU A 3 2.71 11.12 -3.00
C LEU A 3 3.94 10.82 -2.15
N SER A 4 4.78 9.95 -2.67
CA SER A 4 6.04 9.55 -2.05
C SER A 4 7.17 9.87 -3.03
N VAL A 5 8.17 10.60 -2.55
CA VAL A 5 9.34 10.99 -3.34
C VAL A 5 10.58 10.41 -2.68
N TRP A 6 11.40 9.72 -3.47
CA TRP A 6 12.68 9.20 -3.01
C TRP A 6 13.73 10.31 -3.01
N ASP A 7 14.28 10.64 -1.83
CA ASP A 7 15.47 11.48 -1.73
C ASP A 7 16.71 10.59 -1.72
N HIS A 8 17.44 10.58 -2.85
CA HIS A 8 18.66 9.81 -3.00
C HIS A 8 19.81 10.31 -2.10
N LYS A 9 19.82 11.60 -1.71
CA LYS A 9 20.90 12.15 -0.89
C LYS A 9 20.74 11.76 0.57
N ALA A 10 19.51 11.81 1.08
CA ALA A 10 19.18 11.42 2.44
C ALA A 10 18.94 9.91 2.59
N GLY A 11 18.64 9.20 1.50
CA GLY A 11 18.35 7.77 1.52
C GLY A 11 17.01 7.45 2.17
N GLU A 12 16.04 8.38 2.06
CA GLU A 12 14.73 8.27 2.70
C GLU A 12 13.59 8.63 1.75
N THR A 13 12.37 8.27 2.15
CA THR A 13 11.16 8.61 1.39
C THR A 13 10.42 9.75 2.07
N LEU A 14 10.27 10.87 1.37
CA LEU A 14 9.38 11.96 1.77
C LEU A 14 7.96 11.60 1.36
N ARG A 15 7.00 11.72 2.29
CA ARG A 15 5.61 11.32 2.07
C ARG A 15 4.66 12.49 2.36
N ILE A 16 3.69 12.67 1.46
CA ILE A 16 2.55 13.58 1.64
C ILE A 16 1.27 12.77 1.56
N ASP A 17 0.47 12.84 2.62
CA ASP A 17 -0.83 12.19 2.71
C ASP A 17 -1.90 13.11 2.09
N LEU A 18 -2.56 12.66 1.01
CA LEU A 18 -3.59 13.46 0.30
C LEU A 18 -5.02 13.03 0.67
N TRP A 19 -5.29 12.70 1.94
CA TRP A 19 -6.67 12.50 2.42
C TRP A 19 -7.22 13.78 3.05
N THR A 20 -8.53 13.99 2.90
CA THR A 20 -9.24 15.09 3.55
C THR A 20 -9.65 14.67 4.96
N LYS A 21 -9.87 15.64 5.86
CA LYS A 21 -10.33 15.36 7.25
C LYS A 21 -11.69 14.65 7.29
N ASP A 22 -12.46 14.74 6.21
CA ASP A 22 -13.83 14.24 6.10
C ASP A 22 -13.92 12.82 5.51
N MET A 23 -12.79 12.19 5.16
CA MET A 23 -12.78 10.84 4.62
C MET A 23 -13.22 9.82 5.70
N PRO A 24 -14.24 8.98 5.45
CA PRO A 24 -14.64 7.94 6.39
C PRO A 24 -13.52 6.94 6.67
N VAL A 25 -13.44 6.45 7.91
CA VAL A 25 -12.41 5.50 8.34
C VAL A 25 -12.41 4.21 7.49
N ASP A 26 -13.59 3.77 7.04
CA ASP A 26 -13.68 2.56 6.21
C ASP A 26 -13.13 2.78 4.80
N GLU A 27 -13.33 3.96 4.21
CA GLU A 27 -12.70 4.35 2.95
C GLU A 27 -11.18 4.48 3.10
N MET A 28 -10.69 4.97 4.24
CA MET A 28 -9.26 4.99 4.54
C MET A 28 -8.67 3.58 4.57
N LYS A 29 -9.32 2.61 5.23
CA LYS A 29 -8.85 1.21 5.28
C LYS A 29 -8.75 0.61 3.88
N ILE A 30 -9.76 0.84 3.03
CA ILE A 30 -9.76 0.41 1.62
C ILE A 30 -8.60 1.08 0.87
N PHE A 31 -8.40 2.39 1.05
CA PHE A 31 -7.33 3.14 0.41
C PHE A 31 -5.94 2.58 0.76
N PHE A 32 -5.68 2.29 2.04
CA PHE A 32 -4.42 1.70 2.48
C PHE A 32 -4.22 0.30 1.91
N HIS A 33 -5.25 -0.56 1.93
CA HIS A 33 -5.17 -1.89 1.32
C HIS A 33 -4.80 -1.81 -0.17
N GLN A 34 -5.50 -0.99 -0.95
CA GLN A 34 -5.21 -0.82 -2.38
C GLN A 34 -3.81 -0.26 -2.63
N THR A 35 -3.36 0.66 -1.76
CA THR A 35 -2.01 1.21 -1.84
C THR A 35 -0.95 0.12 -1.61
N LEU A 36 -1.14 -0.75 -0.61
CA LEU A 36 -0.22 -1.84 -0.32
C LEU A 36 -0.14 -2.86 -1.47
N VAL A 37 -1.29 -3.23 -2.06
CA VAL A 37 -1.34 -4.09 -3.25
C VAL A 37 -0.60 -3.45 -4.42
N GLY A 38 -0.83 -2.16 -4.67
CA GLY A 38 -0.12 -1.39 -5.70
C GLY A 38 1.39 -1.32 -5.47
N MET A 39 1.81 -1.21 -4.21
CA MET A 39 3.22 -1.23 -3.81
C MET A 39 3.84 -2.60 -4.04
N ALA A 40 3.18 -3.71 -3.68
CA ALA A 40 3.66 -5.06 -3.96
C ALA A 40 3.87 -5.29 -5.46
N ASN A 41 2.92 -4.86 -6.30
CA ASN A 41 3.04 -4.95 -7.75
C ASN A 41 4.18 -4.08 -8.30
N THR A 42 4.38 -2.89 -7.74
CA THR A 42 5.47 -1.99 -8.15
C THR A 42 6.83 -2.52 -7.73
N PHE A 43 6.93 -3.07 -6.51
CA PHE A 43 8.11 -3.75 -6.02
C PHE A 43 8.51 -4.89 -6.97
N ASN A 44 7.57 -5.77 -7.32
CA ASN A 44 7.84 -6.85 -8.27
C ASN A 44 8.36 -6.34 -9.61
N ARG A 45 7.73 -5.31 -10.18
CA ARG A 45 8.18 -4.72 -11.46
C ARG A 45 9.57 -4.10 -11.37
N ALA A 46 9.94 -3.55 -10.21
CA ALA A 46 11.22 -2.88 -10.01
C ALA A 46 12.36 -3.86 -9.68
N THR A 47 12.10 -4.93 -8.92
CA THR A 47 13.13 -5.83 -8.38
C THR A 47 13.11 -7.24 -8.97
N GLN A 48 11.99 -7.65 -9.57
CA GLN A 48 11.72 -9.02 -10.02
C GLN A 48 11.81 -10.08 -8.91
N ASP A 49 11.71 -9.67 -7.64
CA ASP A 49 11.69 -10.59 -6.50
C ASP A 49 10.27 -11.14 -6.29
N GLU A 50 10.00 -12.28 -6.90
CA GLU A 50 8.70 -12.95 -6.85
C GLU A 50 8.34 -13.44 -5.43
N LYS A 51 9.31 -13.97 -4.68
CA LYS A 51 9.07 -14.53 -3.34
C LYS A 51 8.64 -13.45 -2.35
N MET A 52 9.35 -12.33 -2.37
CA MET A 52 9.02 -11.22 -1.50
C MET A 52 7.70 -10.56 -1.93
N THR A 53 7.45 -10.47 -3.24
CA THR A 53 6.16 -10.00 -3.78
C THR A 53 4.99 -10.87 -3.31
N GLU A 54 5.13 -12.19 -3.34
CA GLU A 54 4.11 -13.13 -2.87
C GLU A 54 3.82 -12.91 -1.38
N THR A 55 4.87 -12.80 -0.56
CA THR A 55 4.74 -12.49 0.87
C THR A 55 4.01 -11.17 1.12
N MET A 56 4.28 -10.13 0.33
CA MET A 56 3.58 -8.85 0.42
C MET A 56 2.10 -8.98 0.06
N LYS A 57 1.76 -9.81 -0.94
CA LYS A 57 0.38 -10.07 -1.35
C LYS A 57 -0.38 -10.87 -0.29
N ASP A 58 0.24 -11.89 0.29
CA ASP A 58 -0.34 -12.66 1.40
C ASP A 58 -0.68 -11.76 2.59
N PHE A 59 0.21 -10.81 2.90
CA PHE A 59 -0.08 -9.80 3.91
C PHE A 59 -1.26 -8.89 3.53
N CYS A 60 -1.36 -8.46 2.27
CA CYS A 60 -2.49 -7.66 1.80
C CYS A 60 -3.81 -8.44 1.93
N ASP A 61 -3.80 -9.72 1.59
CA ASP A 61 -4.97 -10.60 1.71
C ASP A 61 -5.39 -10.79 3.17
N TYR A 62 -4.42 -11.03 4.07
CA TYR A 62 -4.65 -11.08 5.51
C TYR A 62 -5.22 -9.75 6.04
N PHE A 63 -4.66 -8.62 5.60
CA PHE A 63 -5.11 -7.29 5.99
C PHE A 63 -6.57 -7.04 5.56
N ALA A 64 -6.92 -7.43 4.34
CA ALA A 64 -8.28 -7.33 3.84
C ALA A 64 -9.26 -8.23 4.60
N GLU A 65 -8.85 -9.46 4.96
CA GLU A 65 -9.66 -10.38 5.74
C GLU A 65 -9.92 -9.83 7.15
N LYS A 66 -8.88 -9.39 7.87
CA LYS A 66 -9.02 -8.88 9.24
C LYS A 66 -9.83 -7.60 9.36
N LEU A 67 -9.85 -6.81 8.29
CA LEU A 67 -10.65 -5.58 8.24
C LEU A 67 -12.00 -5.78 7.54
N ASN A 68 -12.38 -7.02 7.19
CA ASN A 68 -13.61 -7.37 6.47
C ASN A 68 -13.81 -6.53 5.19
N LEU A 69 -12.71 -6.25 4.47
CA LEU A 69 -12.73 -5.43 3.25
C LEU A 69 -13.10 -6.25 2.00
N LYS A 70 -13.05 -7.59 2.09
CA LYS A 70 -13.59 -8.47 1.05
C LYS A 70 -15.10 -8.57 1.26
N SER A 71 -15.88 -7.85 0.44
CA SER A 71 -17.29 -8.17 0.26
C SER A 71 -17.39 -9.52 -0.44
N ASN A 72 -18.27 -10.39 0.06
CA ASN A 72 -18.75 -11.58 -0.66
C ASN A 72 -19.26 -11.23 -2.06
#